data_AF-A0A368G8K0-F1
#
_entry.id   AF-A0A368G8K0-F1
#
_cell.length_a   1.000
_cell.length_b   1.000
_cell.length_c   1.000
_cell.angle_alpha   90.00
_cell.angle_beta   90.00
_cell.angle_gamma   90.00
#
_symmetry.space_group_name_H-M   'P 1'
#
loop_
_entity.id
_entity.type
_entity.pdbx_description
1 polymer ?
#
loop_
_entity_poly.entity_id
_entity_poly.type
_entity_poly.pdbx_seq_one_letter_code
_entity_poly.pdbx_strand_id
1 'polypeptide(L)'
;MSAEQWQSIDGLVSVGGDGLFNELLSGALLRTQLEAGTNIDDPDSDQLQTPHIRFGIIGAGSANSIVSTVHETADYATAAVHIAIGSECNVDVCTVHKNNHLLRISANAISYGWLGDVLRDSERYRWLGPIRYQWSALRTTIRHPIYKGIVSFTLSRKETEDPNQLLPPCLTPCEACDKKSRSR
;
A
#
# COMPACT_ATOMS: atom_id res chain seq x y z
N MET A 1 -19.94 9.25 12.29
CA MET A 1 -19.36 10.41 13.02
C MET A 1 -19.84 11.66 12.31
N SER A 2 -20.28 12.70 13.03
CA SER A 2 -20.78 13.91 12.37
C SER A 2 -19.66 14.68 11.65
N ALA A 3 -20.02 15.61 10.78
CA ALA A 3 -19.05 16.50 10.12
C ALA A 3 -18.25 17.32 11.14
N GLU A 4 -18.94 17.87 12.13
CA GLU A 4 -18.36 18.70 13.19
C GLU A 4 -17.37 17.93 14.07
N GLN A 5 -17.69 16.68 14.42
CA GLN A 5 -16.81 15.83 15.24
C GLN A 5 -15.52 15.43 14.52
N TRP A 6 -15.52 15.41 13.18
CA TRP A 6 -14.32 15.10 12.41
C TRP A 6 -13.38 16.27 12.33
N GLN A 7 -13.94 17.47 12.10
CA GLN A 7 -13.17 18.70 12.07
C GLN A 7 -12.60 19.08 13.43
N SER A 8 -13.17 18.57 14.53
CA SER A 8 -12.66 18.79 15.88
C SER A 8 -11.54 17.83 16.31
N ILE A 9 -11.13 16.88 15.46
CA ILE A 9 -10.10 15.89 15.79
C ILE A 9 -8.77 16.31 15.16
N ASP A 10 -7.75 16.50 15.99
CA ASP A 10 -6.40 16.83 15.53
C ASP A 10 -5.60 15.60 15.04
N GLY A 11 -5.96 14.41 15.52
CA GLY A 11 -5.24 13.19 15.21
C GLY A 11 -5.99 11.89 15.55
N LEU A 12 -5.64 10.82 14.85
CA LEU A 12 -6.13 9.47 15.09
C LEU A 12 -4.97 8.57 15.51
N VAL A 13 -5.13 7.84 16.62
CA VAL A 13 -4.13 6.85 17.06
C VAL A 13 -4.68 5.44 16.86
N SER A 14 -3.98 4.64 16.07
CA SER A 14 -4.26 3.22 15.84
C SER A 14 -3.41 2.36 16.76
N VAL A 15 -4.02 1.50 17.57
CA VAL A 15 -3.32 0.49 18.38
C VAL A 15 -3.68 -0.89 17.85
N GLY A 16 -2.79 -1.49 17.07
CA GLY A 16 -3.10 -2.71 16.34
C GLY A 16 -2.00 -3.15 15.38
N GLY A 17 -2.36 -4.01 14.43
CA GLY A 17 -1.47 -4.38 13.33
C GLY A 17 -1.66 -3.51 12.09
N ASP A 18 -0.84 -3.77 11.07
CA ASP A 18 -0.85 -3.03 9.79
C ASP A 18 -2.25 -2.97 9.12
N GLY A 19 -3.11 -3.98 9.34
CA GLY A 19 -4.47 -4.03 8.81
C GLY A 19 -5.39 -2.94 9.38
N LEU A 20 -5.38 -2.74 10.70
CA LEU A 20 -6.22 -1.73 11.36
C LEU A 20 -5.81 -0.32 10.92
N PHE A 21 -4.50 -0.07 10.79
CA PHE A 21 -3.99 1.20 10.27
C PHE A 21 -4.46 1.45 8.83
N ASN A 22 -4.37 0.46 7.95
CA ASN A 22 -4.84 0.62 6.56
C ASN A 22 -6.36 0.89 6.48
N GLU A 23 -7.17 0.30 7.36
CA GLU A 23 -8.61 0.58 7.43
C GLU A 23 -8.90 2.03 7.87
N LEU A 24 -8.22 2.50 8.92
CA LEU A 24 -8.32 3.88 9.40
C LEU A 24 -7.87 4.89 8.33
N LEU A 25 -6.72 4.64 7.71
CA LEU A 25 -6.17 5.45 6.64
C LEU A 25 -7.13 5.50 5.44
N SER A 26 -7.65 4.35 5.02
CA SER A 26 -8.59 4.27 3.90
C SER A 26 -9.85 5.08 4.18
N GLY A 27 -10.43 4.95 5.39
CA GLY A 27 -11.61 5.71 5.77
C GLY A 27 -11.39 7.22 5.77
N ALA A 28 -10.24 7.66 6.29
CA ALA A 28 -9.88 9.08 6.33
C ALA A 28 -9.62 9.67 4.93
N LEU A 29 -8.90 8.93 4.08
CA LEU A 29 -8.63 9.35 2.70
C LEU A 29 -9.92 9.42 1.88
N LEU A 30 -10.78 8.40 1.94
CA LEU A 30 -12.07 8.39 1.25
C LEU A 30 -12.94 9.58 1.63
N ARG A 31 -13.00 9.88 2.93
CA ARG A 31 -13.74 11.04 3.41
C ARG A 31 -13.15 12.36 2.93
N THR A 32 -11.82 12.50 2.97
CA THR A 32 -11.13 13.71 2.50
C THR A 32 -11.40 13.95 1.02
N GLN A 33 -11.34 12.90 0.18
CA GLN A 33 -11.67 13.04 -1.24
C GLN A 33 -13.14 13.39 -1.47
N LEU A 34 -14.05 12.77 -0.70
CA LEU A 34 -15.48 13.06 -0.80
C LEU A 34 -15.80 14.52 -0.42
N GLU A 35 -15.18 15.05 0.62
CA GLU A 35 -15.31 16.45 1.03
C GLU A 35 -14.68 17.43 0.01
N ALA A 36 -13.63 17.00 -0.69
CA ALA A 36 -12.98 17.76 -1.77
C ALA A 36 -13.72 17.70 -3.12
N GLY A 37 -14.72 16.82 -3.26
CA GLY A 37 -15.41 16.57 -4.54
C GLY A 37 -14.55 15.83 -5.57
N THR A 38 -13.44 15.21 -5.15
CA THR A 38 -12.54 14.46 -6.02
C THR A 38 -13.06 13.04 -6.23
N ASN A 39 -13.12 12.59 -7.48
CA ASN A 39 -13.47 11.20 -7.78
C ASN A 39 -12.25 10.28 -7.56
N ILE A 40 -12.22 9.57 -6.44
CA ILE A 40 -11.14 8.63 -6.11
C ILE A 40 -11.13 7.39 -7.02
N ASP A 41 -12.23 7.09 -7.69
CA ASP A 41 -12.33 5.94 -8.60
C ASP A 41 -11.63 6.18 -9.93
N ASP A 42 -11.35 7.45 -10.25
CA ASP A 42 -10.62 7.84 -11.44
C ASP A 42 -9.09 7.82 -11.19
N PRO A 43 -8.35 6.87 -11.80
CA PRO A 43 -6.91 6.78 -11.64
C PRO A 43 -6.16 7.97 -12.27
N ASP A 44 -6.80 8.72 -13.17
CA ASP A 44 -6.21 9.89 -13.84
C ASP A 44 -6.53 11.20 -13.10
N SER A 45 -7.17 11.15 -11.93
CA SER A 45 -7.42 12.33 -11.12
C SER A 45 -6.09 12.92 -10.60
N ASP A 46 -5.70 14.08 -11.13
CA ASP A 46 -4.33 14.60 -11.00
C ASP A 46 -3.89 14.95 -9.57
N GLN A 47 -4.78 15.06 -8.57
CA GLN A 47 -4.39 15.38 -7.18
C GLN A 47 -5.36 14.82 -6.12
N LEU A 48 -5.02 13.66 -5.54
CA LEU A 48 -5.61 13.23 -4.27
C LEU A 48 -5.24 14.22 -3.18
N GLN A 49 -6.23 14.67 -2.41
CA GLN A 49 -6.03 15.55 -1.28
C GLN A 49 -5.46 14.79 -0.08
N THR A 50 -4.46 15.37 0.59
CA THR A 50 -3.91 14.81 1.83
C THR A 50 -4.90 15.05 2.98
N PRO A 51 -5.24 14.05 3.81
CA PRO A 51 -6.08 14.26 4.98
C PRO A 51 -5.47 15.28 5.93
N HIS A 52 -6.30 16.16 6.50
CA HIS A 52 -5.84 17.13 7.51
C HIS A 52 -5.45 16.49 8.84
N ILE A 53 -5.89 15.25 9.08
CA ILE A 53 -5.69 14.51 10.32
C ILE A 53 -4.35 13.79 10.31
N ARG A 54 -3.64 13.88 11.43
CA ARG A 54 -2.39 13.14 11.68
C ARG A 54 -2.70 11.73 12.19
N PHE A 55 -1.90 10.75 11.79
CA PHE A 55 -2.04 9.37 12.26
C PHE A 55 -0.90 8.99 13.19
N GLY A 56 -1.22 8.50 14.39
CA GLY A 56 -0.30 7.80 15.27
C GLY A 56 -0.50 6.29 15.16
N ILE A 57 0.59 5.51 15.21
CA ILE A 57 0.52 4.06 15.08
C ILE A 57 1.28 3.39 16.23
N ILE A 58 0.62 2.50 16.96
CA ILE A 58 1.22 1.68 18.00
C ILE A 58 1.05 0.22 17.61
N GLY A 59 2.17 -0.45 17.36
CA GLY A 59 2.21 -1.84 16.92
C GLY A 59 1.77 -2.80 18.02
N ALA A 60 0.60 -3.41 17.85
CA ALA A 60 0.08 -4.49 18.72
C ALA A 60 -0.27 -5.76 17.92
N GLY A 61 0.04 -5.79 16.62
CA GLY A 61 -0.21 -6.93 15.73
C GLY A 61 0.96 -7.93 15.66
N SER A 62 0.71 -9.06 14.98
CA SER A 62 1.74 -10.07 14.68
C SER A 62 2.70 -9.66 13.54
N ALA A 63 2.36 -8.59 12.80
CA ALA A 63 3.21 -7.94 11.81
C ALA A 63 2.93 -6.43 11.90
N ASN A 64 3.99 -5.68 12.22
CA ASN A 64 3.95 -4.23 12.44
C ASN A 64 4.99 -3.57 11.53
N SER A 65 4.99 -3.94 10.25
CA SER A 65 5.99 -3.48 9.28
C SER A 65 5.88 -1.99 8.98
N ILE A 66 4.67 -1.43 9.09
CA ILE A 66 4.45 0.01 8.95
C ILE A 66 5.04 0.74 10.16
N VAL A 67 4.77 0.24 11.38
CA VAL A 67 5.28 0.83 12.62
C VAL A 67 6.80 0.82 12.65
N SER A 68 7.42 -0.31 12.28
CA SER A 68 8.89 -0.40 12.25
C SER A 68 9.51 0.53 11.21
N THR A 69 8.82 0.82 10.11
CA THR A 69 9.30 1.74 9.08
C THR A 69 9.12 3.21 9.51
N VAL A 70 7.99 3.53 10.16
CA VAL A 70 7.64 4.89 10.58
C VAL A 70 8.41 5.34 11.82
N HIS A 71 8.48 4.47 12.84
CA HIS A 71 9.10 4.81 14.12
C HIS A 71 10.54 4.31 14.23
N GLU A 72 11.04 3.53 13.26
CA GLU A 72 12.34 2.86 13.30
C GLU A 72 12.54 1.99 14.56
N THR A 73 11.45 1.65 15.25
CA THR A 73 11.44 0.91 16.50
C THR A 73 10.25 -0.05 16.55
N ALA A 74 10.43 -1.14 17.29
CA ALA A 74 9.36 -2.10 17.60
C ALA A 74 8.80 -1.89 19.02
N ASP A 75 9.36 -0.98 19.81
CA ASP A 75 8.92 -0.71 21.17
C ASP A 75 7.68 0.20 21.21
N TYR A 76 6.61 -0.30 21.83
CA TYR A 76 5.34 0.40 21.94
C TYR A 76 5.42 1.65 22.83
N ALA A 77 6.27 1.64 23.87
CA ALA A 77 6.44 2.80 24.74
C ALA A 77 7.13 3.94 23.98
N THR A 78 8.18 3.62 23.23
CA THR A 78 8.88 4.57 22.35
C THR A 78 7.93 5.12 21.27
N ALA A 79 7.11 4.28 20.63
CA ALA A 79 6.10 4.74 19.66
C ALA A 79 5.09 5.73 20.30
N ALA A 80 4.61 5.45 21.52
CA ALA A 80 3.72 6.35 22.24
C ALA A 80 4.39 7.70 22.58
N VAL A 81 5.67 7.69 22.93
CA VAL A 81 6.47 8.91 23.17
C VAL A 81 6.63 9.73 21.88
N HIS A 82 6.92 9.09 20.75
CA HIS A 82 6.98 9.79 19.45
C HIS A 82 5.66 10.49 19.11
N ILE A 83 4.52 9.84 19.38
CA ILE A 83 3.19 10.43 19.19
C ILE A 83 3.00 11.62 20.15
N ALA A 84 3.33 11.46 21.44
CA ALA A 84 3.14 12.51 22.44
C ALA A 84 4.00 13.75 22.19
N ILE A 85 5.21 13.58 21.67
CA ILE A 85 6.12 14.67 21.30
C ILE A 85 5.69 15.37 19.99
N GLY A 86 4.81 14.73 19.20
CA GLY A 86 4.36 15.27 17.91
C GLY A 86 5.38 15.06 16.79
N SER A 87 6.21 14.02 16.89
CA SER A 87 7.13 13.62 15.82
C SER A 87 6.33 13.31 14.55
N GLU A 88 6.75 13.83 13.41
CA GLU A 88 6.04 13.69 12.14
C GLU A 88 6.93 13.11 11.03
N CYS A 89 6.31 12.32 10.16
CA CYS A 89 6.91 11.81 8.94
C CYS A 89 5.86 11.75 7.83
N ASN A 90 6.28 11.97 6.58
CA ASN A 90 5.41 11.78 5.44
C ASN A 90 5.40 10.31 5.02
N VAL A 91 4.22 9.78 4.68
CA VAL A 91 4.05 8.39 4.24
C VAL A 91 3.34 8.39 2.90
N ASP A 92 3.92 7.70 1.94
CA ASP A 92 3.33 7.51 0.62
C ASP A 92 2.23 6.44 0.67
N VAL A 93 1.19 6.63 -0.13
CA VAL A 93 0.04 5.72 -0.22
C VAL A 93 -0.20 5.33 -1.67
N CYS A 94 -0.58 4.07 -1.88
CA CYS A 94 -0.92 3.54 -3.19
C CYS A 94 -2.42 3.22 -3.27
N THR A 95 -3.07 3.67 -4.32
CA THR A 95 -4.45 3.30 -4.68
C THR A 95 -4.44 2.20 -5.73
N VAL A 96 -5.26 1.17 -5.51
CA VAL A 96 -5.44 0.06 -6.46
C VAL A 96 -6.79 0.20 -7.11
N HIS A 97 -6.82 0.30 -8.43
CA HIS A 97 -8.05 0.41 -9.22
C HIS A 97 -8.28 -0.81 -10.10
N LYS A 98 -9.55 -1.11 -10.36
CA LYS A 98 -9.98 -2.10 -11.35
C LYS A 98 -11.14 -1.53 -12.15
N ASN A 99 -10.97 -1.37 -13.46
CA ASN A 99 -12.00 -0.82 -14.36
C ASN A 99 -12.56 0.52 -13.86
N ASN A 100 -11.68 1.46 -13.47
CA ASN A 100 -12.05 2.77 -12.91
C ASN A 100 -12.95 2.66 -11.66
N HIS A 101 -12.62 1.71 -10.80
CA HIS A 101 -13.21 1.55 -9.49
C HIS A 101 -12.09 1.28 -8.48
N LEU A 102 -12.03 2.07 -7.41
CA LEU A 102 -11.06 1.88 -6.34
C LEU A 102 -11.35 0.56 -5.62
N LEU A 103 -10.38 -0.35 -5.63
CA LEU A 103 -10.44 -1.61 -4.89
C LEU A 103 -9.90 -1.45 -3.47
N ARG A 104 -8.77 -0.75 -3.32
CA ARG A 104 -8.06 -0.67 -2.05
C ARG A 104 -7.07 0.49 -2.02
N ILE A 105 -6.85 1.02 -0.83
CA ILE A 105 -5.72 1.91 -0.52
C ILE A 105 -4.73 1.12 0.35
N SER A 106 -3.44 1.20 0.04
CA SER A 106 -2.37 0.49 0.75
C SER A 106 -1.22 1.45 1.07
N ALA A 107 -0.75 1.45 2.32
CA ALA A 107 0.39 2.25 2.77
C ALA A 107 1.71 1.48 2.87
N ASN A 108 1.74 0.20 2.47
CA ASN A 108 2.90 -0.65 2.69
C ASN A 108 3.31 -1.40 1.42
N ALA A 109 2.55 -2.42 1.07
CA ALA A 109 2.87 -3.25 -0.08
C ALA A 109 1.60 -3.82 -0.71
N ILE A 110 1.68 -4.06 -2.02
CA ILE A 110 0.71 -4.83 -2.79
C ILE A 110 1.51 -5.92 -3.49
N SER A 111 1.06 -7.17 -3.39
CA SER A 111 1.78 -8.30 -3.96
C SER A 111 0.85 -9.18 -4.78
N TYR A 112 1.28 -9.49 -6.01
CA TYR A 112 0.69 -10.52 -6.86
C TYR A 112 1.65 -11.70 -6.99
N GLY A 113 1.12 -12.91 -7.00
CA GLY A 113 1.90 -14.15 -7.10
C GLY A 113 2.23 -14.78 -5.75
N TRP A 114 3.42 -15.36 -5.64
CA TRP A 114 3.81 -16.20 -4.49
C TRP A 114 3.62 -15.49 -3.15
N LEU A 115 4.10 -14.24 -3.02
CA LEU A 115 3.95 -13.48 -1.78
C LEU A 115 2.48 -13.20 -1.45
N GLY A 116 1.64 -12.92 -2.45
CA GLY A 116 0.21 -12.71 -2.26
C GLY A 116 -0.50 -13.97 -1.76
N ASP A 117 -0.13 -15.13 -2.31
CA ASP A 117 -0.67 -16.43 -1.86
C ASP A 117 -0.19 -16.80 -0.46
N VAL A 118 1.06 -16.51 -0.12
CA VAL A 118 1.59 -16.68 1.24
C VAL A 118 0.82 -15.81 2.23
N LEU A 119 0.66 -14.52 1.94
CA LEU A 119 -0.11 -13.60 2.79
C LEU A 119 -1.55 -14.08 2.95
N ARG A 120 -2.22 -14.47 1.86
CA ARG A 120 -3.59 -14.98 1.88
C ARG A 120 -3.75 -16.26 2.68
N ASP A 121 -2.84 -17.23 2.52
CA ASP A 121 -2.88 -18.49 3.26
C ASP A 121 -2.56 -18.27 4.75
N SER A 122 -1.63 -17.37 5.06
CA SER A 122 -1.21 -17.06 6.42
C SER A 122 -2.35 -16.53 7.30
N GLU A 123 -3.36 -15.89 6.70
CA GLU A 123 -4.54 -15.40 7.43
C GLU A 123 -5.45 -16.53 7.93
N ARG A 124 -5.40 -17.71 7.34
CA ARG A 124 -6.09 -18.90 7.87
C ARG A 124 -5.45 -19.43 9.14
N TYR A 125 -4.20 -19.06 9.37
CA TYR A 125 -3.39 -19.53 10.49
C TYR A 125 -3.07 -18.40 11.48
N ARG A 126 -3.97 -17.40 11.65
CA ARG A 126 -3.81 -16.33 12.66
C ARG A 126 -3.46 -16.86 14.06
N TRP A 127 -3.98 -18.04 14.41
CA TRP A 127 -3.75 -18.70 15.70
C TRP A 127 -2.29 -19.12 15.93
N LEU A 128 -1.48 -19.27 14.88
CA LEU A 128 -0.03 -19.58 14.96
C LEU A 128 0.84 -18.35 15.25
N GLY A 129 0.25 -17.15 15.35
CA GLY A 129 1.01 -15.91 15.52
C GLY A 129 2.04 -15.72 14.39
N PRO A 130 3.25 -15.19 14.66
CA PRO A 130 4.26 -14.89 13.63
C PRO A 130 4.73 -16.11 12.80
N ILE A 131 4.66 -17.32 13.34
CA ILE A 131 5.11 -18.56 12.65
C ILE A 131 4.26 -18.85 11.40
N ARG A 132 3.03 -18.32 11.34
CA ARG A 132 2.13 -18.47 10.20
C ARG A 132 2.75 -18.09 8.85
N TYR A 133 3.63 -17.08 8.83
CA TYR A 133 4.27 -16.63 7.60
C TYR A 133 5.26 -17.66 7.06
N GLN A 134 6.06 -18.25 7.94
CA GLN A 134 7.03 -19.30 7.57
C GLN A 134 6.30 -20.57 7.12
N TRP A 135 5.24 -20.95 7.83
CA TRP A 135 4.43 -22.11 7.49
C TRP A 135 3.77 -21.97 6.11
N SER A 136 3.09 -20.85 5.86
CA SER A 136 2.46 -20.58 4.57
C SER A 136 3.48 -20.41 3.45
N ALA A 137 4.65 -19.81 3.71
CA ALA A 137 5.74 -19.73 2.75
C ALA A 137 6.20 -21.12 2.29
N LEU A 138 6.50 -22.03 3.23
CA LEU A 138 6.90 -23.40 2.92
C LEU A 138 5.85 -24.10 2.06
N ARG A 139 4.58 -24.00 2.47
CA ARG A 139 3.47 -24.69 1.80
C ARG A 139 3.21 -24.18 0.39
N THR A 140 3.30 -22.86 0.17
CA THR A 140 3.14 -22.27 -1.17
C THR A 140 4.33 -22.63 -2.05
N THR A 141 5.55 -22.64 -1.52
CA THR A 141 6.76 -23.05 -2.27
C THR A 141 6.69 -24.51 -2.73
N ILE A 142 6.23 -25.42 -1.88
CA ILE A 142 6.06 -26.85 -2.22
C ILE A 142 5.05 -27.04 -3.38
N ARG A 143 4.02 -26.20 -3.46
CA ARG A 143 3.02 -26.27 -4.54
C ARG A 143 3.53 -25.74 -5.89
N HIS A 144 4.68 -25.08 -5.90
CA HIS A 144 5.34 -24.55 -7.10
C HIS A 144 4.39 -23.83 -8.09
N PRO A 145 3.60 -22.84 -7.63
CA PRO A 145 2.62 -22.17 -8.47
C PRO A 145 3.29 -21.34 -9.56
N ILE A 146 2.73 -21.40 -10.77
CA ILE A 146 3.14 -20.56 -11.91
C ILE A 146 2.11 -19.44 -12.08
N TYR A 147 2.57 -18.20 -12.01
CA TYR A 147 1.72 -17.03 -12.19
C TYR A 147 1.99 -16.39 -13.54
N LYS A 148 0.95 -16.32 -14.36
CA LYS A 148 1.00 -15.60 -15.64
C LYS A 148 0.39 -14.22 -15.45
N GLY A 149 1.04 -13.20 -16.02
CA GLY A 149 0.60 -11.81 -15.93
C GLY A 149 1.42 -10.93 -16.85
N ILE A 150 0.85 -9.80 -17.23
CA ILE A 150 1.53 -8.73 -17.98
C ILE A 150 1.62 -7.55 -17.03
N VAL A 151 2.82 -7.01 -16.87
CA VAL A 151 3.06 -5.79 -16.08
C VAL A 151 3.34 -4.67 -17.04
N SER A 152 2.65 -3.54 -16.84
CA SER A 152 2.90 -2.28 -17.55
C SER A 152 3.09 -1.21 -16.49
N PHE A 153 4.06 -0.32 -16.70
CA PHE A 153 4.39 0.73 -15.75
C PHE A 153 4.69 2.02 -16.51
N THR A 154 4.50 3.13 -15.82
CA THR A 154 4.81 4.48 -16.30
C THR A 154 5.82 5.08 -15.32
N LEU A 155 6.86 5.74 -15.83
CA LEU A 155 7.83 6.41 -14.97
C LEU A 155 7.24 7.67 -14.35
N SER A 156 7.78 8.05 -13.20
CA SER A 156 7.44 9.31 -12.56
C SER A 156 7.85 10.47 -13.48
N ARG A 157 7.03 11.53 -13.54
CA ARG A 157 7.33 12.75 -14.33
C ARG A 157 8.64 13.44 -13.91
N LYS A 158 9.20 13.09 -12.74
CA LYS A 158 10.47 13.61 -12.21
C LYS A 158 11.70 12.83 -12.69
N GLU A 159 11.53 11.64 -13.26
CA GLU A 159 12.61 10.86 -13.83
C GLU A 159 12.80 11.25 -15.30
N THR A 160 13.94 11.86 -15.62
CA THR A 160 14.29 12.39 -16.95
C THR A 160 14.82 11.35 -17.93
N GLU A 161 14.95 10.08 -17.53
CA GLU A 161 15.58 9.04 -18.34
C GLU A 161 14.53 8.16 -19.04
N ASP A 162 14.63 8.02 -20.37
CA ASP A 162 13.72 7.20 -21.17
C ASP A 162 13.95 5.71 -20.84
N PRO A 163 12.93 4.98 -20.36
CA PRO A 163 13.07 3.58 -19.93
C PRO A 163 13.50 2.66 -21.08
N ASN A 164 13.22 3.02 -22.34
CA ASN A 164 13.67 2.24 -23.49
C ASN A 164 15.21 2.30 -23.67
N GLN A 165 15.90 3.24 -23.03
CA GLN A 165 17.36 3.36 -23.05
C GLN A 165 18.04 2.57 -21.92
N LEU A 166 17.33 2.31 -20.82
CA LEU A 166 17.85 1.64 -19.62
C LEU A 166 17.46 0.15 -19.53
N LEU A 167 16.31 -0.22 -20.08
CA LEU A 167 15.80 -1.59 -20.00
C LEU A 167 16.42 -2.49 -21.09
N PRO A 168 16.73 -3.76 -20.77
CA PRO A 168 17.22 -4.70 -21.78
C PRO A 168 16.14 -4.91 -22.86
N PRO A 169 16.55 -5.03 -24.14
CA PRO A 169 15.61 -5.28 -25.23
C PRO A 169 14.86 -6.59 -25.02
N CYS A 170 13.64 -6.66 -25.57
CA CYS A 170 12.82 -7.85 -25.46
C CYS A 170 13.54 -9.04 -26.11
N LEU A 171 13.74 -10.11 -25.33
CA LEU A 171 14.47 -11.31 -25.79
C LEU A 171 13.66 -12.16 -26.77
N THR A 172 12.34 -11.94 -26.83
CA THR A 172 11.41 -12.65 -27.72
C THR A 172 10.52 -11.64 -28.43
N PRO A 173 10.24 -11.80 -29.72
CA PRO A 173 9.36 -10.89 -30.45
C PRO A 173 7.98 -10.87 -29.77
N CYS A 174 7.56 -9.69 -29.29
CA CYS A 174 6.24 -9.48 -28.71
C CYS A 174 5.49 -8.42 -29.51
N GLU A 175 4.16 -8.59 -29.61
CA GLU A 175 3.31 -7.70 -30.40
C GLU A 175 3.39 -6.23 -29.96
N ALA A 176 3.73 -5.97 -28.69
CA ALA A 176 3.89 -4.61 -28.17
C ALA A 176 5.17 -3.92 -28.70
N CYS A 177 6.28 -4.66 -28.85
CA CYS A 177 7.50 -4.15 -29.46
C CYS A 177 7.36 -3.99 -30.98
N ASP A 178 6.67 -4.91 -31.64
CA ASP A 178 6.42 -4.85 -33.09
C ASP A 178 5.48 -3.70 -33.49
N LYS A 179 4.51 -3.34 -32.63
CA LYS A 179 3.64 -2.18 -32.89
C LYS A 179 4.41 -0.86 -32.79
N LYS A 180 5.38 -0.74 -31.88
CA LYS A 180 6.22 0.46 -31.71
C LYS A 180 7.22 0.68 -32.85
N SER A 181 7.68 -0.39 -33.52
CA SER A 181 8.62 -0.26 -34.66
C SER A 181 7.95 0.26 -35.93
N ARG A 182 6.64 0.04 -36.09
CA ARG A 182 5.84 0.47 -37.26
C ARG A 182 5.31 1.90 -37.16
N SER A 183 5.39 2.52 -35.98
CA SER A 183 4.91 3.90 -35.74
C SER A 183 6.04 4.94 -35.70
N ARG A 184 7.26 4.58 -36.16
CA ARG A 184 8.38 5.50 -36.39
C ARG A 184 8.56 5.75 -37.87
#